data_AF-A0A5K1AIK3-F1
#
_entry.id   AF-A0A5K1AIK3-F1
#
_cell.length_a   1.000
_cell.length_b   1.000
_cell.length_c   1.000
_cell.angle_alpha   90.00
_cell.angle_beta   90.00
_cell.angle_gamma   90.00
#
_symmetry.space_group_name_H-M   'P 1'
#
loop_
_entity.id
_entity.type
_entity.pdbx_description
1 polymer ?
#
loop_
_entity_poly.entity_id
_entity_poly.type
_entity_poly.pdbx_seq_one_letter_code
_entity_poly.pdbx_strand_id
1 'polypeptide(L)' 'EEEEGNASMPEEDLVELRFRLFDGTDIGPFRYAPSATVAMLKERIVAEWPR' A
#
# COMPACT_ATOMS: atom_id res chain seq x y z
N GLU A 1 -16.65 29.02 -0.18
CA GLU A 1 -15.22 28.68 -0.23
C GLU A 1 -15.01 27.42 0.58
N GLU A 2 -15.37 26.27 0.01
CA GLU A 2 -14.98 24.96 0.55
C GLU A 2 -14.78 24.07 -0.68
N GLU A 3 -13.69 24.35 -1.41
CA GLU A 3 -13.14 23.31 -2.28
C GLU A 3 -12.43 22.33 -1.32
N GLU A 4 -13.12 21.26 -0.96
CA GLU A 4 -12.47 20.03 -0.53
C GLU A 4 -11.57 19.60 -1.69
N GLY A 5 -10.36 20.14 -1.70
CA GLY A 5 -9.31 19.78 -2.63
C GLY A 5 -9.08 18.29 -2.48
N ASN A 6 -9.52 17.53 -3.49
CA ASN A 6 -9.06 16.19 -3.77
C ASN A 6 -7.53 16.21 -3.61
N ALA A 7 -7.04 15.68 -2.47
CA ALA A 7 -5.63 15.53 -2.18
C ALA A 7 -5.09 14.47 -3.15
N SER A 8 -4.86 14.91 -4.37
CA SER A 8 -4.16 14.19 -5.40
C SER A 8 -2.72 14.16 -4.91
N MET A 9 -2.38 13.17 -4.07
CA MET A 9 -0.98 12.87 -3.81
C MET A 9 -0.34 12.63 -5.17
N PRO A 10 0.66 13.44 -5.57
CA PRO A 10 1.31 13.24 -6.85
C PRO A 10 1.83 11.81 -6.87
N GLU A 11 1.59 11.06 -7.96
CA GLU A 11 1.98 9.65 -8.06
C GLU A 11 3.48 9.43 -7.80
N GLU A 12 4.29 10.48 -7.99
CA GLU A 12 5.73 10.52 -7.72
C GLU A 12 6.09 10.34 -6.24
N ASP A 13 5.17 10.59 -5.31
CA ASP A 13 5.39 10.41 -3.86
C ASP A 13 4.99 9.03 -3.35
N LEU A 14 4.39 8.18 -4.20
CA LEU A 14 3.95 6.85 -3.77
C LEU A 14 5.12 5.87 -3.65
N VAL A 15 5.12 5.11 -2.57
CA VAL A 15 6.09 4.04 -2.33
C VAL A 15 5.52 2.72 -2.83
N GLU A 16 6.24 2.05 -3.73
CA GLU A 16 5.90 0.71 -4.18
C GLU A 16 6.48 -0.33 -3.21
N LEU A 17 5.62 -1.19 -2.67
CA LEU A 17 5.98 -2.25 -1.74
C LEU A 17 5.61 -3.62 -2.31
N ARG A 18 6.48 -4.60 -2.07
CA ARG A 18 6.27 -6.03 -2.34
C ARG A 18 6.62 -6.81 -1.06
N PHE A 19 5.79 -7.78 -0.70
CA PHE A 19 5.92 -8.50 0.56
C PHE A 19 6.33 -9.95 0.33
N ARG A 20 7.49 -10.34 0.86
CA ARG A 20 7.99 -11.72 0.77
C ARG A 20 7.37 -12.61 1.84
N LEU A 21 6.87 -13.76 1.41
CA LEU A 21 6.30 -14.80 2.27
C LEU A 21 7.35 -15.84 2.67
N PHE A 22 6.97 -16.71 3.62
CA PHE A 22 7.85 -17.73 4.18
C PHE A 22 8.28 -18.81 3.16
N ASP A 23 7.49 -19.01 2.11
CA ASP A 23 7.75 -19.96 1.03
C ASP A 23 8.63 -19.37 -0.08
N GLY A 24 9.07 -18.12 0.08
CA GLY A 24 9.89 -17.39 -0.88
C GLY A 24 9.08 -16.71 -1.99
N THR A 25 7.75 -16.86 -2.02
CA THR A 25 6.88 -16.11 -2.93
C THR A 25 6.67 -14.68 -2.44
N ASP A 26 6.12 -13.83 -3.32
CA ASP A 26 5.87 -12.43 -3.02
C ASP A 26 4.39 -12.06 -3.28
N ILE A 27 3.81 -11.22 -2.43
CA ILE A 27 2.52 -10.54 -2.66
C ILE A 27 2.78 -9.09 -3.10
N GLY A 28 2.11 -8.66 -4.17
CA GLY A 28 2.22 -7.30 -4.75
C GLY A 28 2.84 -7.29 -6.16
N PRO A 29 3.30 -6.12 -6.65
CA PRO A 29 3.52 -4.87 -5.93
C PRO A 29 2.23 -4.09 -5.60
N PHE A 30 2.30 -3.25 -4.58
CA PHE A 30 1.25 -2.30 -4.20
C PHE A 30 1.85 -0.90 -3.96
N ARG A 31 1.10 0.13 -4.30
CA ARG A 31 1.51 1.53 -4.07
C ARG A 31 0.85 2.07 -2.82
N TYR A 32 1.61 2.75 -1.98
CA TYR A 32 1.15 3.38 -0.75
C TYR A 32 1.66 4.80 -0.64
N ALA A 33 0.85 5.67 -0.02
CA ALA A 33 1.36 6.96 0.42
C ALA A 33 2.46 6.77 1.49
N PRO A 34 3.45 7.67 1.60
CA PRO A 34 4.48 7.60 2.65
C PRO A 34 3.90 7.66 4.07
N SER A 35 2.69 8.19 4.24
CA SER A 35 1.95 8.24 5.50
C SER A 35 1.21 6.94 5.87
N ALA A 36 1.21 5.93 4.99
CA ALA A 36 0.51 4.67 5.24
C ALA A 36 1.09 3.97 6.50
N THR A 37 0.19 3.53 7.37
CA THR A 37 0.60 2.90 8.63
C THR A 37 0.90 1.42 8.43
N VAL A 38 1.81 0.88 9.24
CA VAL A 38 2.13 -0.56 9.24
C VAL A 38 0.87 -1.43 9.47
N ALA A 39 -0.13 -0.94 10.20
CA ALA A 39 -1.39 -1.65 10.39
C ALA A 39 -2.14 -1.85 9.06
N MET A 40 -2.26 -0.80 8.24
CA MET A 40 -2.88 -0.89 6.90
C MET A 40 -2.13 -1.86 5.99
N LEU A 41 -0.80 -1.83 6.04
CA LEU A 41 0.04 -2.76 5.27
C LEU A 41 -0.21 -4.21 5.67
N LYS A 42 -0.32 -4.49 6.97
CA LYS A 42 -0.63 -5.83 7.50
C LYS A 42 -2.02 -6.32 7.10
N GLU A 43 -3.02 -5.44 7.18
CA GLU A 43 -4.39 -5.75 6.74
C GLU A 43 -4.41 -6.15 5.26
N ARG A 44 -3.67 -5.44 4.41
CA ARG A 44 -3.55 -5.79 2.99
C ARG A 44 -2.93 -7.17 2.77
N ILE A 45 -1.85 -7.50 3.47
CA ILE A 45 -1.20 -8.82 3.36
C ILE A 45 -2.16 -9.95 3.71
N VAL A 46 -2.94 -9.79 4.78
CA VAL A 46 -3.94 -10.80 5.19
C VAL A 46 -5.06 -10.91 4.16
N ALA A 47 -5.53 -9.80 3.60
CA ALA A 47 -6.59 -9.80 2.60
C ALA A 47 -6.18 -10.46 1.27
N GLU A 48 -4.92 -10.30 0.87
CA GLU A 48 -4.36 -10.84 -0.38
C GLU A 48 -3.59 -12.16 -0.16
N TRP A 49 -3.78 -12.80 0.98
CA TRP A 49 -3.04 -14.01 1.32
C TRP A 49 -3.36 -15.14 0.31
N PRO A 50 -2.34 -15.78 -0.30
CA PRO A 50 -2.57 -16.87 -1.25
C PRO A 50 -3.23 -18.07 -0.56
N ARG A 51 -4.13 -18.73 -1.28
CA ARG A 51 -4.82 -19.95 -0.81
C ARG A 51 -3.93 -21.17 -0.84
#